data_AF-A0A6I3LRB9-F1
#
_entry.id   AF-A0A6I3LRB9-F1
#
_cell.length_a   1.000
_cell.length_b   1.000
_cell.length_c   1.000
_cell.angle_alpha   90.00
_cell.angle_beta   90.00
_cell.angle_gamma   90.00
#
_symmetry.space_group_name_H-M   'P 1'
#
loop_
_entity.id
_entity.type
_entity.pdbx_description
1 polymer ?
#
loop_
_entity_poly.entity_id
_entity_poly.type
_entity_poly.pdbx_seq_one_letter_code
_entity_poly.pdbx_strand_id
1 'polypeptide(L)'
;MKMTSKSLYKLGFIGLIPNFGLIAGIVLIFQGFIRKDNKMKLIGLAGILFTPLFWYIFLNSDFQKKNLIQFTNIQLNEVVKDLEFYKSKNGQYPDSLAQLRPQNKFFSDQELFSNEFDFNKSKPARFYYKKLENDYVLKSFGPDLILNTKDDIYPELKIEK
;
A
#
# COMPACT_ATOMS: atom_id res chain seq x y z
N MET A 1 -3.97 27.11 -30.81
CA MET A 1 -3.06 26.11 -31.41
C MET A 1 -3.91 25.01 -32.07
N LYS A 2 -3.92 24.88 -33.41
CA LYS A 2 -4.71 23.84 -34.09
C LYS A 2 -4.01 22.49 -33.91
N MET A 3 -4.59 21.60 -33.11
CA MET A 3 -4.09 20.24 -32.96
C MET A 3 -4.22 19.46 -34.27
N THR A 4 -3.11 18.95 -34.78
CA THR A 4 -3.08 18.11 -35.99
C THR A 4 -3.47 16.67 -35.63
N SER A 5 -3.96 15.89 -36.60
CA SER A 5 -4.38 14.50 -36.36
C SER A 5 -3.23 13.64 -35.82
N LYS A 6 -1.99 13.82 -36.31
CA LYS A 6 -0.79 13.15 -35.76
C LYS A 6 -0.57 13.48 -34.28
N SER A 7 -0.82 14.72 -33.87
CA SER A 7 -0.69 15.12 -32.46
C SER A 7 -1.76 14.47 -31.57
N LEU A 8 -2.96 14.24 -32.11
CA LEU A 8 -4.06 13.58 -31.39
C LEU A 8 -3.77 12.10 -31.19
N TYR A 9 -3.28 11.39 -32.22
CA TYR A 9 -2.90 9.98 -32.06
C TYR A 9 -1.82 9.76 -30.99
N LYS A 10 -0.93 10.74 -30.76
CA LYS A 10 0.04 10.69 -29.66
C LYS A 10 -0.61 10.70 -28.27
N LEU A 11 -1.77 11.34 -28.11
CA LEU A 11 -2.54 11.29 -26.86
C LEU A 11 -3.05 9.87 -26.55
N GLY A 12 -3.19 9.01 -27.56
CA GLY A 12 -3.51 7.60 -27.36
C GLY A 12 -2.47 6.85 -26.53
N PHE A 13 -1.18 7.25 -26.59
CA PHE A 13 -0.14 6.66 -25.76
C PHE A 13 -0.21 7.12 -24.30
N ILE A 14 -0.65 8.35 -24.06
CA ILE A 14 -0.98 8.84 -22.70
C ILE A 14 -2.18 8.07 -22.13
N GLY A 15 -3.02 7.53 -23.03
CA GLY A 15 -4.06 6.51 -22.80
C GLY A 15 -3.65 5.33 -21.92
N LEU A 16 -2.36 4.96 -21.92
CA LEU A 16 -1.84 3.80 -21.22
C LEU A 16 -1.55 4.06 -19.73
N ILE A 17 -1.63 5.32 -19.28
CA ILE A 17 -1.50 5.66 -17.86
C ILE A 17 -2.92 5.76 -17.30
N PRO A 18 -3.38 4.87 -16.40
CA PRO A 18 -4.80 4.67 -16.10
C PRO A 18 -5.62 5.96 -15.94
N ASN A 19 -5.27 6.83 -15.00
CA ASN A 19 -6.06 8.05 -14.73
C ASN A 19 -5.94 9.09 -15.85
N PHE A 20 -4.78 9.19 -16.51
CA PHE A 20 -4.61 10.09 -17.66
C PHE A 20 -5.27 9.54 -18.93
N GLY A 21 -5.44 8.23 -19.02
CA GLY A 21 -6.08 7.57 -20.14
C GLY A 21 -7.58 7.80 -20.19
N LEU A 22 -8.23 7.96 -19.04
CA LEU A 22 -9.61 8.44 -18.97
C LEU A 22 -9.74 9.84 -19.60
N ILE A 23 -8.89 10.78 -19.19
CA ILE A 23 -8.91 12.17 -19.68
C ILE A 23 -8.58 12.22 -21.17
N ALA A 24 -7.49 11.57 -21.59
CA ALA A 24 -7.07 11.52 -22.98
C ALA A 24 -8.12 10.83 -23.85
N GLY A 25 -8.75 9.78 -23.34
CA GLY A 25 -9.79 9.04 -24.06
C GLY A 25 -11.05 9.87 -24.29
N ILE A 26 -11.49 10.65 -23.29
CA ILE A 26 -12.61 11.60 -23.44
C ILE A 26 -12.29 12.62 -24.54
N VAL A 27 -11.11 13.23 -24.51
CA VAL A 27 -10.68 14.21 -25.54
C VAL A 27 -10.68 13.59 -26.94
N LEU A 28 -10.19 12.35 -27.08
CA LEU A 28 -10.14 11.65 -28.37
C LEU A 28 -11.52 11.26 -28.90
N ILE A 29 -12.45 10.88 -28.04
CA ILE A 29 -13.84 10.61 -28.44
C ILE A 29 -14.49 11.90 -28.99
N PHE A 30 -14.39 13.02 -28.26
CA PHE A 30 -14.95 14.29 -28.70
C PHE A 30 -14.34 14.75 -30.04
N GLN A 31 -13.01 14.69 -30.18
CA GLN A 31 -12.33 15.02 -31.44
C GLN A 31 -12.69 14.04 -32.57
N GLY A 32 -12.88 12.76 -32.26
CA GLY A 32 -13.30 11.74 -33.21
C GLY A 32 -14.71 11.98 -33.76
N PHE A 33 -15.64 12.50 -32.95
CA PHE A 33 -16.96 12.92 -33.44
C PHE A 33 -16.89 14.17 -34.33
N ILE A 34 -16.16 15.21 -33.91
CA ILE A 34 -15.99 16.45 -34.69
C ILE A 34 -15.37 16.16 -36.06
N ARG A 35 -14.36 15.28 -36.10
CA ARG A 35 -13.59 14.95 -37.32
C ARG A 35 -14.16 13.78 -38.11
N LYS A 36 -15.25 13.15 -37.64
CA LYS A 36 -15.81 11.89 -38.17
C LYS A 36 -14.76 10.77 -38.30
N ASP A 37 -13.75 10.75 -37.43
CA ASP A 37 -12.67 9.75 -37.42
C ASP A 37 -13.03 8.60 -36.46
N ASN A 38 -13.41 7.45 -37.02
CA ASN A 38 -13.77 6.27 -36.23
C ASN A 38 -12.58 5.63 -35.50
N LYS A 39 -11.34 5.80 -36.00
CA LYS A 39 -10.14 5.26 -35.32
C LYS A 39 -9.86 6.04 -34.04
N MET A 40 -10.02 7.37 -34.05
CA MET A 40 -9.89 8.19 -32.84
C MET A 40 -10.93 7.83 -31.78
N LYS A 41 -12.17 7.57 -32.18
CA LYS A 41 -13.23 7.11 -31.26
C LYS A 41 -12.86 5.78 -30.62
N LEU A 42 -12.34 4.82 -31.41
CA LEU A 42 -11.94 3.51 -30.92
C LEU A 42 -10.79 3.59 -29.91
N ILE A 43 -9.75 4.38 -30.21
CA ILE A 43 -8.61 4.59 -29.30
C ILE A 43 -9.07 5.29 -28.02
N GLY A 44 -9.95 6.30 -28.14
CA GLY A 44 -10.48 7.00 -26.98
C GLY A 44 -11.32 6.09 -26.08
N LEU A 45 -12.17 5.25 -26.67
CA LEU A 45 -12.96 4.25 -25.94
C LEU A 45 -12.06 3.23 -25.24
N ALA A 46 -11.03 2.73 -25.91
CA ALA A 46 -10.05 1.82 -25.32
C ALA A 46 -9.34 2.47 -24.11
N GLY A 47 -8.94 3.74 -24.20
CA GLY A 47 -8.33 4.47 -23.10
C GLY A 47 -9.25 4.66 -21.89
N ILE A 48 -10.54 4.93 -22.12
CA ILE A 48 -11.54 5.05 -21.05
C ILE A 48 -11.79 3.71 -20.37
N LEU A 49 -11.91 2.62 -21.13
CA LEU A 49 -12.16 1.28 -20.59
C LEU A 49 -10.94 0.69 -19.90
N PHE A 50 -9.74 1.10 -20.30
CA PHE A 50 -8.50 0.65 -19.68
C PHE A 50 -8.41 1.04 -18.19
N THR A 51 -8.85 2.24 -17.82
CA THR A 51 -8.77 2.73 -16.43
C THR A 51 -9.51 1.86 -15.41
N PRO A 52 -10.83 1.59 -15.53
CA PRO A 52 -11.55 0.75 -14.58
C PRO A 52 -11.06 -0.71 -14.64
N LEU A 53 -10.68 -1.20 -15.82
CA LEU A 53 -10.12 -2.56 -15.97
C LEU A 53 -8.79 -2.70 -15.23
N PHE A 54 -7.90 -1.71 -15.38
CA PHE A 54 -6.63 -1.67 -14.67
C PHE A 54 -6.85 -1.66 -13.16
N TRP A 55 -7.71 -0.77 -12.65
CA TRP A 55 -8.00 -0.70 -11.22
C TRP A 55 -8.65 -1.99 -10.71
N TYR A 56 -9.56 -2.60 -11.46
CA TYR A 56 -10.14 -3.90 -11.11
C TYR A 56 -9.07 -5.00 -11.01
N ILE A 57 -8.19 -5.13 -12.01
CA ILE A 57 -7.11 -6.12 -11.98
C ILE A 57 -6.15 -5.82 -10.82
N PHE A 58 -5.77 -4.56 -10.65
CA PHE A 58 -4.81 -4.15 -9.63
C PHE A 58 -5.33 -4.39 -8.21
N LEU A 59 -6.59 -4.02 -7.92
CA LEU A 59 -7.23 -4.22 -6.61
C LEU A 59 -7.51 -5.70 -6.30
N ASN A 60 -7.79 -6.52 -7.31
CA ASN A 60 -8.01 -7.96 -7.12
C ASN A 60 -6.72 -8.80 -7.24
N SER A 61 -5.58 -8.17 -7.54
CA SER A 61 -4.30 -8.88 -7.65
C SER A 61 -3.65 -9.05 -6.27
N ASP A 62 -2.95 -10.16 -6.09
CA ASP A 62 -2.11 -10.38 -4.90
C ASP A 62 -0.94 -9.40 -4.78
N PHE A 63 -0.73 -8.53 -5.77
CA PHE A 63 0.38 -7.58 -5.78
C PHE A 63 0.34 -6.66 -4.57
N GLN A 64 -0.83 -6.09 -4.27
CA GLN A 64 -1.00 -5.22 -3.10
C GLN A 64 -0.76 -5.99 -1.80
N LYS A 65 -1.40 -7.16 -1.65
CA LYS A 65 -1.24 -8.02 -0.48
C LYS A 65 0.24 -8.36 -0.24
N LYS A 66 0.97 -8.78 -1.28
CA LYS A 66 2.40 -9.15 -1.17
C LYS A 66 3.27 -7.96 -0.77
N ASN A 67 3.05 -6.79 -1.37
CA ASN A 67 3.81 -5.59 -1.01
C ASN A 67 3.54 -5.15 0.44
N LEU A 68 2.28 -5.19 0.88
CA LEU A 68 1.91 -4.88 2.26
C LEU A 68 2.56 -5.84 3.26
N ILE A 69 2.59 -7.14 2.95
CA ILE A 69 3.32 -8.13 3.76
C ILE A 69 4.79 -7.75 3.88
N GLN A 70 5.45 -7.42 2.76
CA GLN A 70 6.86 -6.99 2.77
C GLN A 70 7.09 -5.73 3.60
N PHE A 71 6.25 -4.70 3.44
CA PHE A 71 6.35 -3.47 4.25
C PHE A 71 6.09 -3.74 5.74
N THR A 72 5.18 -4.65 6.06
CA THR A 72 4.90 -5.07 7.43
C THR A 72 6.13 -5.75 8.04
N ASN A 73 6.79 -6.66 7.32
CA ASN A 73 8.03 -7.29 7.78
C ASN A 73 9.14 -6.28 8.04
N ILE A 74 9.32 -5.30 7.15
CA ILE A 74 10.29 -4.22 7.35
C ILE A 74 9.99 -3.44 8.64
N GLN A 75 8.72 -3.05 8.85
CA GLN A 75 8.34 -2.33 10.06
C GLN A 75 8.52 -3.16 11.33
N LEU A 76 8.11 -4.42 11.32
CA LEU A 76 8.31 -5.34 12.44
C LEU A 76 9.80 -5.47 12.79
N ASN A 77 10.68 -5.55 11.79
CA ASN A 77 12.13 -5.61 12.01
C ASN A 77 12.69 -4.31 12.61
N GLU A 78 12.16 -3.13 12.25
CA GLU A 78 12.55 -1.87 12.90
C GLU A 78 12.09 -1.84 14.37
N VAL A 79 10.88 -2.33 14.66
CA VAL A 79 10.39 -2.44 16.04
C VAL A 79 11.27 -3.39 16.86
N VAL A 80 11.73 -4.50 16.27
CA VAL A 80 12.71 -5.41 16.91
C VAL A 80 13.99 -4.67 17.29
N LYS A 81 14.57 -3.87 16.39
CA LYS A 81 15.78 -3.08 16.69
C LYS A 81 15.54 -2.11 17.84
N ASP A 82 14.39 -1.43 17.84
CA ASP A 82 14.02 -0.51 18.92
C ASP A 82 13.85 -1.24 20.27
N LEU A 83 13.27 -2.45 20.27
CA LEU A 83 13.11 -3.28 21.46
C LEU A 83 14.46 -3.71 22.04
N GLU A 84 15.39 -4.18 21.20
CA GLU A 84 16.74 -4.55 21.65
C GLU A 84 17.55 -3.36 22.16
N PHE A 85 17.43 -2.21 21.47
CA PHE A 85 18.05 -0.99 21.93
C PHE A 85 17.49 -0.55 23.28
N TYR A 86 16.17 -0.64 23.47
CA TYR A 86 15.53 -0.35 24.75
C TYR A 86 16.06 -1.29 25.85
N LYS A 87 16.13 -2.60 25.60
CA LYS A 87 16.64 -3.57 26.56
C LYS A 87 18.10 -3.32 26.90
N SER A 88 18.95 -3.00 25.93
CA SER A 88 20.37 -2.73 26.20
C SER A 88 20.58 -1.51 27.10
N LYS A 89 19.67 -0.53 27.07
CA LYS A 89 19.70 0.66 27.95
C LYS A 89 19.08 0.44 29.33
N ASN A 90 17.99 -0.32 29.40
CA ASN A 90 17.17 -0.44 30.61
C ASN A 90 17.31 -1.78 31.34
N GLY A 91 18.08 -2.72 30.78
CA GLY A 91 18.26 -4.08 31.29
C GLY A 91 17.07 -5.02 31.03
N GLN A 92 15.93 -4.50 30.59
CA GLN A 92 14.71 -5.26 30.33
C GLN A 92 13.92 -4.69 29.15
N TYR A 93 13.07 -5.52 28.52
CA TYR A 93 12.13 -5.07 27.49
C TYR A 93 11.04 -4.15 28.08
N PRO A 94 10.47 -3.24 27.27
CA PRO A 94 9.43 -2.33 27.72
C PRO A 94 8.13 -3.08 28.03
N ASP A 95 7.30 -2.54 28.93
CA ASP A 95 5.99 -3.12 29.23
C ASP A 95 4.98 -2.88 28.09
N SER A 96 5.24 -1.87 27.25
CA SER A 96 4.47 -1.62 26.03
C SER A 96 5.30 -0.96 24.93
N LEU A 97 4.92 -1.18 23.67
CA LEU A 97 5.54 -0.53 22.51
C LEU A 97 5.51 1.00 22.57
N ALA A 98 4.55 1.60 23.29
CA ALA A 98 4.46 3.05 23.44
C ALA A 98 5.71 3.66 24.14
N GLN A 99 6.42 2.88 24.96
CA GLN A 99 7.65 3.32 25.63
C GLN A 99 8.85 3.43 24.67
N LEU A 100 8.72 2.98 23.42
CA LEU A 100 9.75 3.15 22.38
C LEU A 100 9.67 4.54 21.71
N ARG A 101 8.55 5.26 21.82
CA ARG A 101 8.39 6.59 21.20
C ARG A 101 9.38 7.66 21.68
N PRO A 102 9.75 7.74 22.98
CA PRO A 102 10.72 8.71 23.44
C PRO A 102 12.14 8.51 22.87
N GLN A 103 12.52 7.25 22.57
CA GLN A 103 13.83 6.95 21.98
C GLN A 103 13.85 7.09 20.45
N ASN A 104 12.73 6.80 19.79
CA ASN A 104 12.58 6.90 18.34
C ASN A 104 11.32 7.71 17.99
N LYS A 105 11.51 8.96 17.57
CA LYS A 105 10.41 9.87 17.17
C LYS A 105 9.65 9.38 15.94
N PHE A 106 10.24 8.51 15.13
CA PHE A 106 9.63 7.92 13.95
C PHE A 106 9.02 6.54 14.22
N PHE A 107 9.00 6.11 15.48
CA PHE A 107 8.42 4.84 15.87
C PHE A 107 6.94 4.75 15.47
N SER A 108 6.59 3.67 14.78
CA SER A 108 5.22 3.34 14.41
C SER A 108 4.94 1.88 14.77
N ASP A 109 3.91 1.68 15.58
CA ASP A 109 3.34 0.38 15.93
C ASP A 109 2.03 0.09 15.17
N GLN A 110 1.78 0.78 14.06
CA GLN A 110 0.50 0.71 13.34
C GLN A 110 0.37 -0.53 12.47
N GLU A 111 -0.81 -1.13 12.48
CA GLU A 111 -1.16 -2.26 11.62
C GLU A 111 -1.54 -1.78 10.22
N LEU A 112 -0.73 -2.15 9.21
CA LEU A 112 -0.92 -1.71 7.83
C LEU A 112 -2.19 -2.26 7.20
N PHE A 113 -2.61 -3.47 7.58
CA PHE A 113 -3.83 -4.08 7.06
C PHE A 113 -5.11 -3.47 7.64
N SER A 114 -5.01 -2.73 8.75
CA SER A 114 -6.18 -2.32 9.53
C SER A 114 -6.98 -1.19 8.90
N ASN A 115 -6.36 -0.40 8.02
CA ASN A 115 -6.84 0.93 7.69
C ASN A 115 -6.47 1.39 6.26
N GLU A 116 -6.83 0.65 5.22
CA GLU A 116 -6.66 1.24 3.89
C GLU A 116 -7.73 2.30 3.57
N PHE A 117 -9.03 2.13 3.94
CA PHE A 117 -10.08 3.11 3.55
C PHE A 117 -11.34 3.19 4.45
N ASP A 118 -11.30 2.75 5.72
CA ASP A 118 -12.47 2.85 6.61
C ASP A 118 -12.41 4.10 7.50
N PHE A 119 -12.91 5.23 6.97
CA PHE A 119 -12.97 6.51 7.68
C PHE A 119 -13.86 6.49 8.95
N ASN A 120 -14.65 5.43 9.15
CA ASN A 120 -15.54 5.30 10.30
C ASN A 120 -14.87 4.61 11.51
N LYS A 121 -13.68 4.00 11.34
CA LYS A 121 -12.96 3.38 12.45
C LYS A 121 -12.05 4.39 13.14
N SER A 122 -12.40 4.70 14.39
CA SER A 122 -11.80 5.77 15.18
C SER A 122 -10.33 5.57 15.57
N LYS A 123 -9.74 4.37 15.44
CA LYS A 123 -8.31 4.13 15.70
C LYS A 123 -7.76 2.99 14.81
N PRO A 124 -6.60 3.17 14.15
CA PRO A 124 -5.91 2.07 13.47
C PRO A 124 -5.58 0.97 14.48
N ALA A 125 -5.66 -0.29 14.04
CA ALA A 125 -5.12 -1.38 14.84
C ALA A 125 -3.60 -1.22 14.93
N ARG A 126 -2.99 -1.93 15.88
CA ARG A 126 -1.56 -1.86 16.15
C ARG A 126 -0.98 -3.24 16.19
N PHE A 127 0.34 -3.38 16.03
CA PHE A 127 1.01 -4.65 16.20
C PHE A 127 0.74 -5.25 17.58
N TYR A 128 0.60 -6.57 17.61
CA TYR A 128 0.50 -7.32 18.84
C TYR A 128 1.88 -7.39 19.49
N TYR A 129 1.95 -6.98 20.75
CA TYR A 129 3.14 -7.08 21.58
C TYR A 129 2.80 -7.67 22.94
N LYS A 130 3.59 -8.64 23.38
CA LYS A 130 3.52 -9.20 24.72
C LYS A 130 4.92 -9.42 25.27
N LYS A 131 5.26 -8.68 26.34
CA LYS A 131 6.48 -8.90 27.11
C LYS A 131 6.42 -10.25 27.84
N LEU A 132 7.54 -10.96 27.83
CA LEU A 132 7.83 -12.14 28.64
C LEU A 132 9.00 -11.78 29.58
N GLU A 133 9.40 -12.68 30.50
CA GLU A 133 10.45 -12.38 31.48
C GLU A 133 11.77 -11.93 30.83
N ASN A 134 12.27 -12.72 29.88
CA ASN A 134 13.55 -12.46 29.18
C ASN A 134 13.39 -12.28 27.67
N ASP A 135 12.14 -12.21 27.18
CA ASP A 135 11.78 -12.25 25.77
C ASP A 135 10.50 -11.47 25.47
N TYR A 136 10.03 -11.50 24.22
CA TYR A 136 8.74 -10.95 23.85
C TYR A 136 8.12 -11.69 22.67
N VAL A 137 6.81 -11.52 22.50
CA VAL A 137 6.10 -11.85 21.27
C VAL A 137 5.75 -10.54 20.57
N LEU A 138 6.14 -10.42 19.30
CA LEU A 138 5.81 -9.31 18.42
C LEU A 138 5.30 -9.87 17.09
N LYS A 139 4.13 -9.41 16.64
CA LYS A 139 3.56 -9.80 15.34
C LYS A 139 2.50 -8.82 14.83
N SER A 140 2.29 -8.82 13.53
CA SER A 140 1.13 -8.23 12.89
C SER A 140 0.00 -9.26 12.80
N PHE A 141 -1.24 -8.77 12.80
CA PHE A 141 -2.45 -9.59 12.60
C PHE A 141 -2.59 -10.03 11.14
N GLY A 142 -1.78 -9.49 10.24
CA GLY A 142 -1.82 -9.81 8.83
C GLY A 142 -3.12 -9.39 8.12
N PRO A 143 -3.30 -9.88 6.89
CA PRO A 143 -4.43 -9.53 6.02
C PRO A 143 -5.83 -9.81 6.57
N ASP A 144 -6.00 -10.83 7.42
CA ASP A 144 -7.32 -11.21 7.96
C ASP A 144 -7.68 -10.44 9.25
N LEU A 145 -6.70 -9.72 9.83
CA LEU A 145 -6.83 -8.97 11.08
C LEU A 145 -7.22 -9.83 12.29
N ILE A 146 -6.98 -11.15 12.26
CA ILE A 146 -7.33 -12.09 13.33
C ILE A 146 -6.05 -12.67 13.92
N LEU A 147 -5.90 -12.54 15.23
CA LEU A 147 -4.71 -13.03 15.92
C LEU A 147 -4.65 -14.56 15.96
N ASN A 148 -3.45 -15.12 15.83
CA ASN A 148 -3.15 -16.55 15.91
C ASN A 148 -3.68 -17.36 14.71
N THR A 149 -3.72 -16.74 13.54
CA THR A 149 -3.99 -17.42 12.27
C THR A 149 -2.70 -17.67 11.50
N LYS A 150 -2.82 -18.30 10.32
CA LYS A 150 -1.68 -18.50 9.41
C LYS A 150 -1.26 -17.21 8.69
N ASP A 151 -2.11 -16.20 8.72
CA ASP A 151 -1.87 -14.90 8.10
C ASP A 151 -1.10 -13.95 9.04
N ASP A 152 -0.96 -14.28 10.33
CA ASP A 152 -0.09 -13.58 11.28
C ASP A 152 1.33 -13.43 10.72
N ILE A 153 1.87 -12.22 10.77
CA ILE A 153 3.20 -11.91 10.23
C ILE A 153 4.17 -11.67 11.38
N TYR A 154 5.30 -12.37 11.36
CA TYR A 154 6.35 -12.28 12.38
C TYR A 154 7.59 -11.55 11.84
N PRO A 155 8.36 -10.87 12.70
CA PRO A 155 9.64 -10.30 12.29
C PRO A 155 10.56 -11.38 11.69
N GLU A 156 11.22 -11.05 10.58
CA GLU A 156 12.20 -11.92 9.94
C GLU A 156 13.59 -11.79 10.57
N LEU A 157 13.84 -10.66 11.24
CA LEU A 157 15.11 -10.40 11.91
C LEU A 157 15.31 -11.38 13.07
N LYS A 158 16.18 -12.37 12.84
CA LYS A 158 16.65 -13.28 13.88
C LYS A 158 17.76 -12.60 14.67
N ILE A 159 17.55 -12.42 15.95
CA ILE A 159 18.60 -11.97 16.87
C ILE A 159 19.27 -13.22 17.41
N GLU A 160 20.58 -13.34 17.21
CA GLU A 160 21.39 -14.31 17.95
C GLU A 160 21.39 -13.89 19.42
N LYS A 161 20.85 -14.74 20.28
CA LYS A 161 20.71 -14.51 21.71
C LYS A 161 21.93 -15.02 22.46
#